data_AF-A0A843EWF4-F1
#
_entry.id   AF-A0A843EWF4-F1
#
_cell.length_a   1.000
_cell.length_b   1.000
_cell.length_c   1.000
_cell.angle_alpha   90.00
_cell.angle_beta   90.00
_cell.angle_gamma   90.00
#
_symmetry.space_group_name_H-M   'P 1'
#
loop_
_entity.id
_entity.type
_entity.pdbx_description
1 polymer ?
#
loop_
_entity_poly.entity_id
_entity_poly.type
_entity_poly.pdbx_seq_one_letter_code
_entity_poly.pdbx_strand_id
1 'polypeptide(L)'
;MSESERRMIEILRILNKQNKPTGSKLIADELKEKGFNLGERAVRYHMQILDEKGYTERMGYSGRCITDLGREKLEKGLIYDQVDFIYSKFEELIYLTDFNYMNKKGNVVVNSSTIYNEESYNILKDIFASGLSVSPYVNINEVKSTGNMELKTICGTTIDGILLNEGIASQPVYGGIVQIEDNHPISFNELISYKKTSVTPLDAFIAPKMTSVLDVINEGSGHIPANFRLIPSVAKEKTMQILSKLKKLGIGGILAISDDGENILGLPVDKGMMGIAIIGGITPFCAIQELGYDIDIKIGEQLENFDKLKPITHNINYNLKGISKNKESNIQFILSKSWNLIQQVDLDIEKQNGNIIANISYVNKDDLDEAMKVMEESYEKNMKYLNPHYQIISHPEDDKKVGIATVCSLSIDGLLIKNGIKSTPKYGGLLELTEPPLFIDLISYTGSTIDPHKIFIAKDMTAITTEMGPKRVLASIKEIPYVSRDYSVYFLDKLSTLGFPIYKIGKPRELTYNAKAENYNFGVVTGSGLNTIAAIKEKGINIEVKADTKLLPFENMDRL
;
A
#
# COMPACT_ATOMS: atom_id res chain seq x y z
N MET A 1 -22.37 3.94 4.99
CA MET A 1 -22.76 3.13 6.18
C MET A 1 -23.96 3.76 6.83
N SER A 2 -24.87 2.93 7.33
CA SER A 2 -25.76 3.41 8.38
C SER A 2 -24.93 3.65 9.65
N GLU A 3 -25.34 4.60 10.48
CA GLU A 3 -24.67 4.84 11.76
C GLU A 3 -24.59 3.57 12.64
N SER A 4 -25.56 2.66 12.48
CA SER A 4 -25.62 1.36 13.13
C SER A 4 -24.46 0.43 12.77
N GLU A 5 -23.99 0.44 11.52
CA GLU A 5 -22.87 -0.42 11.10
C GLU A 5 -21.54 0.05 11.69
N ARG A 6 -21.33 1.37 11.81
CA ARG A 6 -20.11 1.94 12.41
C ARG A 6 -19.99 1.55 13.87
N ARG A 7 -21.12 1.63 14.57
CA ARG A 7 -21.25 1.21 15.96
C ARG A 7 -20.93 -0.28 16.14
N MET A 8 -21.43 -1.15 15.25
CA MET A 8 -21.12 -2.58 15.30
C MET A 8 -19.63 -2.89 15.06
N ILE A 9 -18.97 -2.21 14.13
CA ILE A 9 -17.54 -2.40 13.88
C ILE A 9 -16.70 -1.90 15.06
N GLU A 10 -17.04 -0.77 15.67
CA GLU A 10 -16.34 -0.32 16.88
C GLU A 10 -16.52 -1.26 18.07
N ILE A 11 -17.72 -1.85 18.23
CA ILE A 11 -17.94 -2.89 19.24
C ILE A 11 -17.01 -4.08 19.00
N LEU A 12 -16.89 -4.55 17.75
CA LEU A 12 -15.94 -5.62 17.42
C LEU A 12 -14.50 -5.20 17.73
N ARG A 13 -14.08 -3.97 17.41
CA ARG A 13 -12.72 -3.46 17.71
C ARG A 13 -12.43 -3.48 19.20
N ILE A 14 -13.39 -3.08 20.02
CA ILE A 14 -13.28 -3.12 21.49
C ILE A 14 -13.12 -4.58 21.95
N LEU A 15 -14.00 -5.47 21.48
CA LEU A 15 -13.94 -6.89 21.82
C LEU A 15 -12.63 -7.56 21.38
N ASN A 16 -12.04 -7.15 20.25
CA ASN A 16 -10.77 -7.69 19.78
C ASN A 16 -9.57 -7.24 20.62
N LYS A 17 -9.61 -6.02 21.16
CA LYS A 17 -8.57 -5.54 22.11
C LYS A 17 -8.68 -6.25 23.46
N GLN A 18 -9.89 -6.65 23.85
CA GLN A 18 -10.14 -7.32 25.12
C GLN A 18 -9.92 -8.83 24.96
N ASN A 19 -8.80 -9.36 25.44
CA ASN A 19 -8.53 -10.82 25.46
C ASN A 19 -9.42 -11.61 26.46
N LYS A 20 -10.57 -11.07 26.84
CA LYS A 20 -11.50 -11.64 27.83
C LYS A 20 -12.96 -11.29 27.48
N PRO A 21 -13.93 -12.08 27.96
CA PRO A 21 -15.34 -11.76 27.82
C PRO A 21 -15.64 -10.35 28.34
N THR A 22 -16.32 -9.54 27.53
CA THR A 22 -16.57 -8.14 27.84
C THR A 22 -18.06 -7.81 27.82
N GLY A 23 -18.53 -7.17 28.88
CA GLY A 23 -19.93 -6.79 29.08
C GLY A 23 -20.33 -5.47 28.41
N SER A 24 -21.64 -5.25 28.26
CA SER A 24 -22.21 -4.06 27.60
C SER A 24 -21.83 -2.73 28.24
N LYS A 25 -21.53 -2.72 29.53
CA LYS A 25 -21.15 -1.52 30.28
C LYS A 25 -19.79 -0.99 29.85
N LEU A 26 -18.76 -1.85 29.92
CA LEU A 26 -17.40 -1.48 29.49
C LEU A 26 -17.39 -1.03 28.03
N ILE A 27 -18.11 -1.76 27.16
CA ILE A 27 -18.20 -1.41 25.75
C ILE A 27 -18.89 -0.05 25.55
N ALA A 28 -19.96 0.25 26.31
CA ALA A 28 -20.61 1.56 26.25
C ALA A 28 -19.68 2.70 26.70
N ASP A 29 -18.90 2.47 27.76
CA ASP A 29 -17.93 3.44 28.27
C ASP A 29 -16.80 3.70 27.24
N GLU A 30 -16.20 2.65 26.68
CA GLU A 30 -15.18 2.76 25.63
C GLU A 30 -15.73 3.42 24.36
N LEU A 31 -16.96 3.08 23.96
CA LEU A 31 -17.62 3.72 22.81
C LEU A 31 -17.82 5.22 23.05
N LYS A 32 -18.19 5.61 24.27
CA LYS A 32 -18.38 7.01 24.65
C LYS A 32 -17.06 7.79 24.58
N GLU A 33 -15.95 7.21 25.03
CA GLU A 33 -14.61 7.80 24.90
C GLU A 33 -14.22 8.02 23.43
N LYS A 34 -14.65 7.13 22.54
CA LYS A 34 -14.48 7.23 21.09
C LYS A 34 -15.52 8.11 20.38
N GLY A 35 -16.36 8.84 21.12
CA GLY A 35 -17.36 9.76 20.57
C GLY A 35 -18.69 9.12 20.14
N PHE A 36 -18.90 7.82 20.42
CA PHE A 36 -20.18 7.14 20.19
C PHE A 36 -21.04 7.19 21.45
N ASN A 37 -22.06 8.06 21.45
CA ASN A 37 -23.00 8.17 22.56
C ASN A 37 -24.03 7.02 22.53
N LEU A 38 -23.64 5.85 23.01
CA LEU A 38 -24.48 4.66 23.11
C LEU A 38 -24.66 4.24 24.57
N GLY A 39 -25.92 4.09 25.01
CA GLY A 39 -26.22 3.47 26.30
C GLY A 39 -26.11 1.95 26.25
N GLU A 40 -25.91 1.31 27.41
CA GLU A 40 -25.70 -0.15 27.51
C GLU A 40 -26.76 -0.99 26.79
N ARG A 41 -28.03 -0.55 26.83
CA ARG A 41 -29.14 -1.27 26.16
C ARG A 41 -28.96 -1.30 24.63
N ALA A 42 -28.52 -0.20 24.04
CA ALA A 42 -28.25 -0.13 22.61
C ALA A 42 -27.01 -0.95 22.24
N VAL A 43 -25.99 -0.97 23.11
CA VAL A 43 -24.83 -1.85 22.94
C VAL A 43 -25.25 -3.32 23.00
N ARG A 44 -26.11 -3.72 23.96
CA ARG A 44 -26.66 -5.09 24.02
C ARG A 44 -27.39 -5.50 22.75
N TYR A 45 -28.16 -4.58 22.18
CA TYR A 45 -28.87 -4.80 20.91
C TYR A 45 -27.89 -5.05 19.75
N HIS A 46 -26.89 -4.18 19.57
CA HIS A 46 -25.89 -4.38 18.51
C HIS A 46 -25.07 -5.65 18.71
N MET A 47 -24.70 -5.98 19.93
CA MET A 47 -24.00 -7.21 20.24
C MET A 47 -24.85 -8.46 19.95
N GLN A 48 -26.17 -8.41 20.12
CA GLN A 48 -27.04 -9.52 19.72
C GLN A 48 -27.02 -9.73 18.20
N ILE A 49 -27.05 -8.64 17.43
CA ILE A 49 -26.90 -8.72 15.96
C ILE A 49 -25.53 -9.30 15.58
N LEU A 50 -24.47 -8.95 16.32
CA LEU A 50 -23.14 -9.51 16.09
C LEU A 50 -23.07 -11.02 16.40
N ASP A 51 -23.79 -11.48 17.44
CA ASP A 51 -23.92 -12.91 17.74
C ASP A 51 -24.69 -13.63 16.62
N GLU A 52 -25.80 -13.07 16.16
CA GLU A 52 -26.62 -13.63 15.06
C GLU A 52 -25.83 -13.74 13.74
N LYS A 53 -24.84 -12.86 13.55
CA LYS A 53 -23.91 -12.90 12.41
C LYS A 53 -22.70 -13.80 12.63
N GLY A 54 -22.57 -14.42 13.81
CA GLY A 54 -21.43 -15.26 14.17
C GLY A 54 -20.13 -14.51 14.42
N TYR A 55 -20.15 -13.17 14.51
CA TYR A 55 -18.95 -12.35 14.75
C TYR A 55 -18.56 -12.27 16.22
N THR A 56 -19.51 -12.50 17.12
CA THR A 56 -19.27 -12.57 18.55
C THR A 56 -19.95 -13.80 19.14
N GLU A 57 -19.42 -14.27 20.26
CA GLU A 57 -20.01 -15.39 21.00
C GLU A 57 -20.27 -14.97 22.44
N ARG A 58 -21.43 -15.38 22.97
CA ARG A 58 -21.87 -15.04 24.32
C ARG A 58 -21.27 -15.99 25.35
N MET A 59 -20.46 -15.45 26.25
CA MET A 59 -19.80 -16.18 27.35
C MET A 59 -20.56 -15.98 28.67
N GLY A 60 -21.86 -16.29 28.68
CA GLY A 60 -22.73 -16.17 29.86
C GLY A 60 -22.94 -14.73 30.36
N TYR A 61 -22.82 -14.50 31.67
CA TYR A 61 -22.93 -13.18 32.30
C TYR A 61 -21.66 -12.33 32.18
N SER A 62 -20.53 -12.96 31.83
CA SER A 62 -19.24 -12.28 31.68
C SER A 62 -19.16 -11.41 30.43
N GLY A 63 -20.09 -11.58 29.48
CA GLY A 63 -20.22 -10.75 28.29
C GLY A 63 -20.03 -11.54 27.00
N ARG A 64 -19.34 -10.95 26.03
CA ARG A 64 -19.05 -11.56 24.73
C ARG A 64 -17.57 -11.57 24.41
N CYS A 65 -17.16 -12.54 23.60
CA CYS A 65 -15.86 -12.60 22.95
C CYS A 65 -16.04 -12.42 21.44
N ILE A 66 -15.02 -11.88 20.78
CA ILE A 66 -14.97 -11.89 19.31
C ILE A 66 -14.58 -13.29 18.83
N THR A 67 -15.23 -13.77 17.77
CA THR A 67 -14.90 -15.04 17.09
C THR A 67 -13.82 -14.81 16.02
N ASP A 68 -13.24 -15.87 15.46
CA ASP A 68 -12.32 -15.75 14.32
C ASP A 68 -13.00 -15.10 13.10
N LEU A 69 -14.27 -15.44 12.84
CA LEU A 69 -15.08 -14.77 11.81
C LEU A 69 -15.29 -13.27 12.11
N GLY A 70 -15.44 -12.90 13.38
CA GLY A 70 -15.50 -11.50 13.81
C GLY A 70 -14.18 -10.76 13.60
N ARG A 71 -13.03 -11.41 13.84
CA ARG A 71 -11.70 -10.86 13.58
C ARG A 71 -11.46 -10.68 12.08
N GLU A 72 -11.78 -11.69 11.28
CA GLU A 72 -11.76 -11.60 9.82
C GLU A 72 -12.68 -10.48 9.33
N LYS A 73 -13.86 -10.32 9.94
CA LYS A 73 -14.75 -9.21 9.63
C LYS A 73 -14.16 -7.85 10.00
N LEU A 74 -13.37 -7.73 11.07
CA LEU A 74 -12.67 -6.48 11.39
C LEU A 74 -11.57 -6.17 10.37
N GLU A 75 -10.83 -7.19 9.96
CA GLU A 75 -9.79 -7.09 8.93
C GLU A 75 -10.39 -6.70 7.57
N LYS A 76 -11.56 -7.23 7.21
CA LYS A 76 -12.22 -6.98 5.90
C LYS A 76 -13.29 -5.88 5.94
N GLY A 77 -13.64 -5.40 7.14
CA GLY A 77 -14.92 -4.75 7.40
C GLY A 77 -15.05 -3.33 6.88
N LEU A 78 -13.95 -2.56 6.84
CA LEU A 78 -13.95 -1.15 6.47
C LEU A 78 -12.58 -0.70 5.96
N ILE A 79 -12.17 -1.08 4.75
CA ILE A 79 -10.89 -0.62 4.19
C ILE A 79 -10.83 0.88 3.95
N TYR A 80 -11.98 1.52 3.74
CA TYR A 80 -12.01 2.97 3.71
C TYR A 80 -11.63 3.57 5.08
N ASP A 81 -12.14 3.00 6.18
CA ASP A 81 -11.66 3.40 7.51
C ASP A 81 -10.22 2.94 7.74
N GLN A 82 -9.72 1.90 7.06
CA GLN A 82 -8.30 1.49 7.12
C GLN A 82 -7.35 2.51 6.50
N VAL A 83 -7.74 3.21 5.43
CA VAL A 83 -6.92 4.27 4.82
C VAL A 83 -6.64 5.38 5.84
N ASP A 84 -7.68 5.88 6.51
CA ASP A 84 -7.53 6.90 7.56
C ASP A 84 -6.94 6.30 8.86
N PHE A 85 -7.26 5.05 9.18
CA PHE A 85 -6.81 4.35 10.39
C PHE A 85 -5.31 4.02 10.38
N ILE A 86 -4.72 3.62 9.24
CA ILE A 86 -3.27 3.37 9.19
C ILE A 86 -2.51 4.65 9.51
N TYR A 87 -2.87 5.76 8.87
CA TYR A 87 -2.24 7.04 9.18
C TYR A 87 -2.49 7.47 10.64
N SER A 88 -3.70 7.29 11.16
CA SER A 88 -4.02 7.57 12.57
C SER A 88 -3.21 6.71 13.55
N LYS A 89 -2.94 5.44 13.20
CA LYS A 89 -2.08 4.54 13.99
C LYS A 89 -0.64 5.03 14.02
N PHE A 90 -0.14 5.59 12.91
CA PHE A 90 1.17 6.27 12.91
C PHE A 90 1.16 7.48 13.85
N GLU A 91 0.13 8.34 13.79
CA GLU A 91 0.03 9.49 14.69
C GLU A 91 -0.06 9.07 16.17
N GLU A 92 -0.79 8.00 16.48
CA GLU A 92 -0.84 7.39 17.82
C GLU A 92 0.54 6.92 18.27
N LEU A 93 1.29 6.20 17.43
CA LEU A 93 2.64 5.73 17.76
C LEU A 93 3.65 6.87 17.94
N ILE A 94 3.57 7.93 17.12
CA ILE A 94 4.37 9.15 17.28
C ILE A 94 4.09 9.76 18.66
N TYR A 95 2.82 9.91 19.02
CA TYR A 95 2.41 10.49 20.30
C TYR A 95 2.82 9.63 21.51
N LEU A 96 2.72 8.30 21.41
CA LEU A 96 3.05 7.37 22.49
C LEU A 96 4.56 7.09 22.63
N THR A 97 5.38 7.55 21.69
CA THR A 97 6.84 7.44 21.79
C THR A 97 7.33 8.38 22.88
N ASP A 98 7.87 7.85 23.98
CA ASP A 98 8.36 8.62 25.14
C ASP A 98 9.88 8.49 25.35
N PHE A 99 10.62 8.04 24.31
CA PHE A 99 12.07 7.88 24.38
C PHE A 99 12.82 9.20 24.63
N ASN A 100 13.49 9.26 25.77
CA ASN A 100 14.40 10.33 26.13
C ASN A 100 15.83 9.98 25.70
N TYR A 101 16.27 10.57 24.60
CA TYR A 101 17.59 10.31 24.02
C TYR A 101 18.77 10.79 24.89
N MET A 102 18.55 11.65 25.90
CA MET A 102 19.61 12.11 26.80
C MET A 102 20.00 11.05 27.84
N ASN A 103 19.02 10.29 28.35
CA ASN A 103 19.25 9.24 29.35
C ASN A 103 19.02 7.81 28.82
N LYS A 104 18.65 7.68 27.54
CA LYS A 104 18.39 6.42 26.82
C LYS A 104 17.26 5.57 27.41
N LYS A 105 16.22 6.21 27.95
CA LYS A 105 15.06 5.50 28.54
C LYS A 105 13.77 5.85 27.84
N GLY A 106 12.83 4.92 27.86
CA GLY A 106 11.50 5.06 27.27
C GLY A 106 11.28 4.07 26.12
N ASN A 107 10.18 4.26 25.43
CA ASN A 107 9.69 3.41 24.36
C ASN A 107 9.97 4.03 23.00
N VAL A 108 10.40 3.18 22.08
CA VAL A 108 10.63 3.50 20.67
C VAL A 108 9.66 2.71 19.81
N VAL A 109 9.42 3.18 18.59
CA VAL A 109 8.61 2.45 17.61
C VAL A 109 9.49 1.43 16.90
N VAL A 110 9.06 0.18 16.84
CA VAL A 110 9.79 -0.90 16.18
C VAL A 110 8.98 -1.58 15.08
N ASN A 111 9.68 -2.09 14.07
CA ASN A 111 9.16 -3.07 13.12
C ASN A 111 9.49 -4.46 13.66
N SER A 112 8.62 -5.45 13.45
CA SER A 112 8.90 -6.86 13.74
C SER A 112 9.10 -7.62 12.44
N SER A 113 10.00 -8.59 12.40
CA SER A 113 10.16 -9.49 11.25
C SER A 113 10.54 -10.88 11.72
N THR A 114 10.06 -11.90 11.02
CA THR A 114 10.38 -13.31 11.32
C THR A 114 11.45 -13.79 10.36
N ILE A 115 12.55 -14.30 10.93
CA ILE A 115 13.68 -14.89 10.19
C ILE A 115 13.69 -16.39 10.48
N TYR A 116 13.84 -17.21 9.43
CA TYR A 116 13.63 -18.66 9.53
C TYR A 116 14.93 -19.48 9.68
N ASN A 117 16.13 -18.89 9.62
CA ASN A 117 17.39 -19.62 9.76
C ASN A 117 18.55 -18.80 10.38
N GLU A 118 19.59 -19.49 10.90
CA GLU A 118 20.79 -18.85 11.49
C GLU A 118 21.71 -18.18 10.46
N GLU A 119 21.74 -18.67 9.23
CA GLU A 119 22.56 -18.11 8.15
C GLU A 119 22.14 -16.67 7.83
N SER A 120 20.83 -16.44 7.69
CA SER A 120 20.25 -15.11 7.49
C SER A 120 20.63 -14.15 8.60
N TYR A 121 20.74 -14.62 9.85
CA TYR A 121 21.15 -13.78 10.97
C TYR A 121 22.61 -13.30 10.85
N ASN A 122 23.53 -14.16 10.40
CA ASN A 122 24.92 -13.74 10.20
C ASN A 122 25.06 -12.75 9.05
N ILE A 123 24.38 -13.00 7.93
CA ILE A 123 24.34 -12.06 6.80
C ILE A 123 23.73 -10.72 7.23
N LEU A 124 22.69 -10.77 8.06
CA LEU A 124 22.03 -9.57 8.56
C LEU A 124 22.98 -8.69 9.38
N LYS A 125 23.87 -9.27 10.21
CA LYS A 125 24.90 -8.49 10.94
C LYS A 125 25.77 -7.68 9.98
N ASP A 126 26.20 -8.29 8.88
CA ASP A 126 27.04 -7.63 7.87
C ASP A 126 26.27 -6.53 7.14
N ILE A 127 24.98 -6.76 6.85
CA ILE A 127 24.09 -5.74 6.28
C ILE A 127 23.92 -4.56 7.23
N PHE A 128 23.69 -4.78 8.53
CA PHE A 128 23.64 -3.69 9.51
C PHE A 128 24.98 -2.94 9.62
N ALA A 129 26.10 -3.65 9.47
CA ALA A 129 27.43 -3.05 9.50
C ALA A 129 27.67 -2.11 8.30
N SER A 130 26.93 -2.24 7.20
CA SER A 130 26.98 -1.30 6.06
C SER A 130 26.37 0.09 6.35
N GLY A 131 25.70 0.25 7.50
CA GLY A 131 25.06 1.52 7.86
C GLY A 131 23.74 1.82 7.13
N LEU A 132 23.24 0.90 6.29
CA LEU A 132 21.94 1.01 5.62
C LEU A 132 20.77 0.60 6.55
N SER A 133 20.65 1.28 7.67
CA SER A 133 19.52 1.11 8.60
C SER A 133 19.25 2.40 9.37
N VAL A 134 18.06 2.49 9.99
CA VAL A 134 17.75 3.59 10.93
C VAL A 134 18.62 3.49 12.18
N SER A 135 18.89 2.29 12.66
CA SER A 135 19.65 2.06 13.89
C SER A 135 20.20 0.63 13.94
N PRO A 136 21.39 0.40 14.51
CA PRO A 136 21.91 -0.95 14.76
C PRO A 136 21.23 -1.66 15.93
N TYR A 137 20.36 -0.97 16.68
CA TYR A 137 19.70 -1.52 17.85
C TYR A 137 18.55 -2.45 17.43
N VAL A 138 18.64 -3.71 17.87
CA VAL A 138 17.65 -4.74 17.58
C VAL A 138 17.26 -5.50 18.85
N ASN A 139 16.08 -6.11 18.84
CA ASN A 139 15.69 -7.11 19.83
C ASN A 139 15.51 -8.45 19.10
N ILE A 140 16.14 -9.51 19.59
CA ILE A 140 16.08 -10.84 19.00
C ILE A 140 15.42 -11.76 20.00
N ASN A 141 14.29 -12.36 19.63
CA ASN A 141 13.60 -13.37 20.41
C ASN A 141 13.57 -14.69 19.64
N GLU A 142 14.09 -15.77 20.21
CA GLU A 142 13.90 -17.11 19.66
C GLU A 142 12.44 -17.56 19.82
N VAL A 143 11.84 -17.98 18.71
CA VAL A 143 10.54 -18.63 18.68
C VAL A 143 10.76 -20.12 19.00
N LYS A 144 10.75 -20.42 20.30
CA LYS A 144 11.11 -21.72 20.90
C LYS A 144 10.39 -22.96 20.33
N SER A 145 9.31 -22.78 19.56
CA SER A 145 8.53 -23.87 18.96
C SER A 145 8.90 -24.20 17.50
N THR A 146 9.63 -23.33 16.79
CA THR A 146 9.86 -23.47 15.34
C THR A 146 11.32 -23.35 14.92
N GLY A 147 12.21 -22.85 15.79
CA GLY A 147 13.59 -22.51 15.41
C GLY A 147 13.72 -21.16 14.68
N ASN A 148 12.60 -20.45 14.48
CA ASN A 148 12.59 -19.11 13.90
C ASN A 148 13.04 -18.07 14.93
N MET A 149 13.54 -16.94 14.45
CA MET A 149 13.89 -15.77 15.25
C MET A 149 12.99 -14.60 14.88
N GLU A 150 12.34 -14.00 15.87
CA GLU A 150 11.71 -12.69 15.72
C GLU A 150 12.76 -11.61 15.93
N LEU A 151 12.95 -10.75 14.94
CA LEU A 151 13.78 -9.56 15.03
C LEU A 151 12.93 -8.30 15.07
N LYS A 152 13.21 -7.43 16.04
CA LYS A 152 12.64 -6.08 16.08
C LYS A 152 13.69 -5.02 15.78
N THR A 153 13.37 -4.07 14.91
CA THR A 153 14.26 -2.98 14.47
C THR A 153 13.62 -1.62 14.68
N ILE A 154 14.41 -0.60 14.99
CA ILE A 154 13.87 0.76 15.20
C ILE A 154 13.30 1.32 13.89
N CYS A 155 12.08 1.86 13.96
CA CYS A 155 11.42 2.53 12.85
C CYS A 155 11.72 4.04 12.86
N GLY A 156 11.75 4.66 11.67
CA GLY A 156 11.91 6.11 11.51
C GLY A 156 10.85 6.94 12.25
N THR A 157 9.66 6.38 12.51
CA THR A 157 8.61 6.97 13.35
C THR A 157 9.09 7.30 14.76
N THR A 158 10.12 6.62 15.27
CA THR A 158 10.77 6.96 16.54
C THR A 158 11.36 8.37 16.52
N ILE A 159 11.96 8.78 15.40
CA ILE A 159 12.51 10.14 15.22
C ILE A 159 11.36 11.15 15.24
N ASP A 160 10.24 10.83 14.60
CA ASP A 160 9.05 11.68 14.60
C ASP A 160 8.49 11.89 16.02
N GLY A 161 8.43 10.84 16.84
CA GLY A 161 8.02 10.93 18.24
C GLY A 161 8.97 11.75 19.11
N ILE A 162 10.29 11.59 18.91
CA ILE A 162 11.30 12.40 19.61
C ILE A 162 11.18 13.88 19.24
N LEU A 163 10.98 14.19 17.95
CA LEU A 163 10.75 15.56 17.50
C LEU A 163 9.48 16.15 18.13
N LEU A 164 8.40 15.38 18.18
CA LEU A 164 7.15 15.81 18.81
C LEU A 164 7.33 16.11 20.31
N ASN A 165 8.05 15.26 21.04
CA ASN A 165 8.38 15.49 22.46
C ASN A 165 9.22 16.76 22.69
N GLU A 166 9.97 17.17 21.69
CA GLU A 166 10.73 18.42 21.66
C GLU A 166 9.90 19.61 21.12
N GLY A 167 8.60 19.45 20.91
CA GLY A 167 7.69 20.48 20.44
C GLY A 167 7.79 20.76 18.93
N ILE A 168 8.32 19.82 18.14
CA ILE A 168 8.49 19.95 16.68
C ILE A 168 7.51 19.00 16.00
N ALA A 169 6.53 19.57 15.29
CA ALA A 169 5.54 18.79 14.57
C ALA A 169 6.15 18.14 13.30
N SER A 170 6.50 16.86 13.38
CA SER A 170 6.91 16.08 12.22
C SER A 170 5.71 15.44 11.53
N GLN A 171 5.65 15.55 10.20
CA GLN A 171 4.54 15.02 9.39
C GLN A 171 5.08 14.03 8.36
N PRO A 172 4.98 12.71 8.59
CA PRO A 172 5.25 11.72 7.56
C PRO A 172 4.29 11.90 6.37
N VAL A 173 4.84 12.10 5.17
CA VAL A 173 4.04 12.39 3.97
C VAL A 173 4.09 11.23 2.98
N TYR A 174 5.28 10.71 2.69
CA TYR A 174 5.48 9.64 1.72
C TYR A 174 6.40 8.55 2.23
N GLY A 175 6.17 7.31 1.81
CA GLY A 175 7.19 6.25 1.80
C GLY A 175 7.42 5.77 0.38
N GLY A 176 8.63 5.30 0.07
CA GLY A 176 9.02 5.02 -1.30
C GLY A 176 10.42 4.47 -1.46
N ILE A 177 10.90 4.51 -2.69
CA ILE A 177 12.22 4.00 -3.10
C ILE A 177 13.09 5.18 -3.57
N VAL A 178 14.29 5.29 -3.00
CA VAL A 178 15.30 6.29 -3.37
C VAL A 178 16.38 5.63 -4.19
N GLN A 179 16.72 6.25 -5.32
CA GLN A 179 17.88 5.89 -6.11
C GLN A 179 19.16 6.44 -5.48
N ILE A 180 20.15 5.55 -5.35
CA ILE A 180 21.50 5.85 -4.91
C ILE A 180 22.43 5.69 -6.11
N GLU A 181 23.33 6.64 -6.31
CA GLU A 181 24.42 6.56 -7.30
C GLU A 181 25.72 7.04 -6.66
N ASP A 182 26.81 6.27 -6.80
CA ASP A 182 28.12 6.58 -6.22
C ASP A 182 28.06 6.92 -4.71
N ASN A 183 27.18 6.22 -3.99
CA ASN A 183 26.79 6.42 -2.59
C ASN A 183 26.06 7.73 -2.28
N HIS A 184 25.60 8.49 -3.27
CA HIS A 184 24.79 9.70 -3.07
C HIS A 184 23.31 9.40 -3.31
N PRO A 185 22.41 9.83 -2.42
CA PRO A 185 20.99 9.89 -2.71
C PRO A 185 20.72 10.87 -3.87
N ILE A 186 19.98 10.42 -4.88
CA ILE A 186 19.68 11.19 -6.09
C ILE A 186 18.23 11.69 -6.07
N SER A 187 17.26 10.79 -6.14
CA SER A 187 15.83 11.12 -6.15
C SER A 187 15.00 9.95 -5.65
N PHE A 188 13.76 10.25 -5.23
CA PHE A 188 12.74 9.23 -5.13
C PHE A 188 12.30 8.82 -6.55
N ASN A 189 12.24 7.51 -6.79
CA ASN A 189 11.78 6.94 -8.05
C ASN A 189 10.33 6.48 -7.94
N GLU A 190 9.97 5.94 -6.77
CA GLU A 190 8.62 5.52 -6.45
C GLU A 190 8.17 6.03 -5.09
N LEU A 191 6.90 6.39 -4.95
CA LEU A 191 6.30 6.95 -3.74
C LEU A 191 4.84 6.51 -3.58
N ILE A 192 4.45 6.35 -2.32
CA ILE A 192 3.07 6.24 -1.86
C ILE A 192 2.85 7.19 -0.67
N SER A 193 1.78 7.96 -0.72
CA SER A 193 1.34 8.87 0.34
C SER A 193 0.75 8.11 1.51
N TYR A 194 1.19 8.44 2.72
CA TYR A 194 0.67 7.86 3.96
C TYR A 194 -0.83 8.12 4.20
N LYS A 195 -1.35 9.27 3.76
CA LYS A 195 -2.75 9.69 4.03
C LYS A 195 -3.81 9.07 3.11
N LYS A 196 -3.44 8.22 2.14
CA LYS A 196 -4.35 7.78 1.06
C LYS A 196 -4.14 6.32 0.63
N THR A 197 -3.72 5.47 1.56
CA THR A 197 -3.43 4.05 1.32
C THR A 197 -3.88 3.21 2.51
N SER A 198 -4.41 2.01 2.26
CA SER A 198 -4.72 1.02 3.29
C SER A 198 -3.57 0.04 3.55
N VAL A 199 -2.44 0.23 2.86
CA VAL A 199 -1.19 -0.53 3.04
C VAL A 199 -0.13 0.45 3.49
N THR A 200 0.73 0.08 4.45
CA THR A 200 1.84 0.99 4.80
C THR A 200 2.71 1.23 3.55
N PRO A 201 3.11 2.48 3.25
CA PRO A 201 3.83 2.79 2.01
C PRO A 201 5.06 1.94 1.76
N LEU A 202 5.86 1.62 2.79
CA LEU A 202 7.03 0.78 2.61
C LEU A 202 6.68 -0.70 2.41
N ASP A 203 5.62 -1.21 3.04
CA ASP A 203 5.16 -2.59 2.81
C ASP A 203 4.84 -2.83 1.34
N ALA A 204 4.25 -1.84 0.66
CA ALA A 204 3.93 -1.92 -0.75
C ALA A 204 5.17 -2.09 -1.65
N PHE A 205 6.36 -1.68 -1.18
CA PHE A 205 7.61 -1.82 -1.91
C PHE A 205 8.47 -3.01 -1.44
N ILE A 206 8.02 -3.78 -0.45
CA ILE A 206 8.62 -5.08 -0.10
C ILE A 206 8.09 -6.12 -1.09
N ALA A 207 8.75 -6.22 -2.24
CA ALA A 207 8.51 -7.25 -3.24
C ALA A 207 9.79 -7.55 -4.04
N PRO A 208 9.92 -8.74 -4.64
CA PRO A 208 11.04 -9.05 -5.50
C PRO A 208 11.25 -7.99 -6.59
N LYS A 209 12.51 -7.60 -6.81
CA LYS A 209 12.94 -6.60 -7.82
C LYS A 209 12.50 -5.15 -7.57
N MET A 210 11.94 -4.82 -6.40
CA MET A 210 11.60 -3.42 -6.05
C MET A 210 12.78 -2.65 -5.43
N THR A 211 13.72 -3.35 -4.80
CA THR A 211 14.92 -2.78 -4.18
C THR A 211 16.17 -3.46 -4.72
N SER A 212 17.31 -2.80 -4.55
CA SER A 212 18.64 -3.35 -4.81
C SER A 212 19.64 -2.86 -3.76
N VAL A 213 19.32 -3.16 -2.49
CA VAL A 213 20.10 -2.75 -1.32
C VAL A 213 21.50 -3.36 -1.37
N LEU A 214 21.64 -4.61 -1.80
CA LEU A 214 22.94 -5.27 -1.92
C LEU A 214 23.86 -4.58 -2.93
N ASP A 215 23.31 -4.11 -4.05
CA ASP A 215 24.07 -3.34 -5.05
C ASP A 215 24.57 -2.02 -4.46
N VAL A 216 23.78 -1.37 -3.60
CA VAL A 216 24.23 -0.18 -2.87
C VAL A 216 25.37 -0.51 -1.90
N ILE A 217 25.32 -1.66 -1.24
CA ILE A 217 26.39 -2.09 -0.32
C ILE A 217 27.69 -2.40 -1.09
N ASN A 218 27.58 -3.09 -2.23
CA ASN A 218 28.73 -3.62 -2.97
C ASN A 218 29.33 -2.61 -3.96
N GLU A 219 28.47 -1.89 -4.67
CA GLU A 219 28.83 -1.04 -5.81
C GLU A 219 28.55 0.45 -5.55
N GLY A 220 27.80 0.76 -4.49
CA GLY A 220 27.43 2.14 -4.14
C GLY A 220 26.29 2.70 -4.99
N SER A 221 25.65 1.89 -5.84
CA SER A 221 24.55 2.32 -6.70
C SER A 221 23.42 1.31 -6.66
N GLY A 222 22.17 1.78 -6.67
CA GLY A 222 21.00 0.92 -6.53
C GLY A 222 19.81 1.63 -5.91
N HIS A 223 18.90 0.88 -5.30
CA HIS A 223 17.61 1.37 -4.84
C HIS A 223 17.33 0.94 -3.40
N ILE A 224 17.04 1.90 -2.51
CA ILE A 224 16.74 1.62 -1.10
C ILE A 224 15.39 2.20 -0.68
N PRO A 225 14.66 1.54 0.24
CA PRO A 225 13.42 2.11 0.77
C PRO A 225 13.72 3.30 1.68
N ALA A 226 12.88 4.33 1.63
CA ALA A 226 12.97 5.52 2.47
C ALA A 226 11.61 6.18 2.69
N ASN A 227 11.52 6.93 3.77
CA ASN A 227 10.38 7.77 4.09
C ASN A 227 10.73 9.24 3.90
N PHE A 228 9.72 10.06 3.69
CA PHE A 228 9.82 11.50 3.60
C PHE A 228 8.82 12.15 4.56
N ARG A 229 9.30 13.15 5.31
CA ARG A 229 8.47 13.94 6.23
C ARG A 229 8.71 15.42 6.03
N LEU A 230 7.71 16.21 6.38
CA LEU A 230 7.79 17.65 6.44
C LEU A 230 7.79 18.11 7.89
N ILE A 231 8.61 19.12 8.18
CA ILE A 231 8.62 19.82 9.46
C ILE A 231 8.55 21.34 9.23
N PRO A 232 8.03 22.13 10.18
CA PRO A 232 8.08 23.59 10.09
C PRO A 232 9.52 24.10 9.98
N SER A 233 9.81 24.94 9.00
CA SER A 233 11.18 25.43 8.75
C SER A 233 11.74 26.27 9.89
N VAL A 234 10.87 26.92 10.67
CA VAL A 234 11.21 27.63 11.92
C VAL A 234 11.88 26.73 12.97
N ALA A 235 11.68 25.42 12.91
CA ALA A 235 12.27 24.44 13.83
C ALA A 235 13.63 23.90 13.36
N LYS A 236 14.13 24.31 12.18
CA LYS A 236 15.32 23.74 11.52
C LYS A 236 16.52 23.59 12.45
N GLU A 237 16.92 24.66 13.12
CA GLU A 237 18.11 24.65 13.97
C GLU A 237 17.98 23.64 15.12
N LYS A 238 16.82 23.65 15.80
CA LYS A 238 16.53 22.71 16.90
C LYS A 238 16.51 21.26 16.38
N THR A 239 15.88 21.01 15.24
CA THR A 239 15.87 19.70 14.59
C THR A 239 17.28 19.21 14.30
N MET A 240 18.14 20.03 13.68
CA MET A 240 19.51 19.65 13.35
C MET A 240 20.33 19.28 14.60
N GLN A 241 20.14 20.01 15.70
CA GLN A 241 20.77 19.70 16.98
C GLN A 241 20.30 18.34 17.54
N ILE A 242 18.99 18.05 17.49
CA ILE A 242 18.42 16.77 17.93
C ILE A 242 18.95 15.63 17.06
N LEU A 243 18.85 15.75 15.73
CA LEU A 243 19.32 14.72 14.80
C LEU A 243 20.82 14.43 14.97
N SER A 244 21.64 15.44 15.24
CA SER A 244 23.06 15.27 15.55
C SER A 244 23.29 14.45 16.81
N LYS A 245 22.50 14.68 17.88
CA LYS A 245 22.57 13.89 19.11
C LYS A 245 22.10 12.45 18.89
N LEU A 246 21.00 12.25 18.16
CA LEU A 246 20.51 10.91 17.81
C LEU A 246 21.53 10.12 17.00
N LYS A 247 22.18 10.76 16.01
CA LYS A 247 23.25 10.13 15.22
C LYS A 247 24.38 9.60 16.09
N LYS A 248 24.79 10.34 17.13
CA LYS A 248 25.81 9.89 18.10
C LYS A 248 25.36 8.69 18.95
N LEU A 249 24.06 8.49 19.10
CA LEU A 249 23.46 7.34 19.78
C LEU A 249 23.26 6.13 18.88
N GLY A 250 23.56 6.24 17.58
CA GLY A 250 23.29 5.21 16.60
C GLY A 250 21.85 5.22 16.07
N ILE A 251 21.01 6.19 16.46
CA ILE A 251 19.68 6.38 15.86
C ILE A 251 19.80 7.45 14.78
N GLY A 252 19.70 7.06 13.52
CA GLY A 252 19.92 7.92 12.38
C GLY A 252 19.25 7.40 11.12
N GLY A 253 20.03 7.31 10.03
CA GLY A 253 19.51 6.97 8.71
C GLY A 253 18.99 8.16 7.91
N ILE A 254 19.36 9.39 8.29
CA ILE A 254 19.03 10.59 7.52
C ILE A 254 19.76 10.52 6.16
N LEU A 255 18.99 10.52 5.08
CA LEU A 255 19.50 10.56 3.70
C LEU A 255 19.66 12.00 3.22
N ALA A 256 18.70 12.85 3.55
CA ALA A 256 18.62 14.20 3.00
C ALA A 256 17.80 15.13 3.93
N ILE A 257 18.17 16.40 3.96
CA ILE A 257 17.46 17.48 4.67
C ILE A 257 17.45 18.70 3.77
N SER A 258 16.27 19.30 3.53
CA SER A 258 16.15 20.50 2.69
C SER A 258 16.24 21.78 3.51
N ASP A 259 16.45 22.89 2.80
CA ASP A 259 16.20 24.22 3.33
C ASP A 259 14.72 24.61 3.14
N ASP A 260 14.36 25.81 3.60
CA ASP A 260 12.97 26.30 3.62
C ASP A 260 12.39 26.41 2.21
N GLY A 261 11.37 25.59 1.92
CA GLY A 261 10.73 25.54 0.61
C GLY A 261 11.62 25.03 -0.54
N GLU A 262 12.80 24.48 -0.23
CA GLU A 262 13.67 23.89 -1.25
C GLU A 262 13.25 22.45 -1.56
N ASN A 263 13.07 22.15 -2.84
CA ASN A 263 12.84 20.79 -3.30
C ASN A 263 14.03 19.90 -2.92
N ILE A 264 13.78 18.61 -2.71
CA ILE A 264 14.83 17.68 -2.34
C ILE A 264 14.52 16.27 -2.80
N LEU A 265 15.50 15.56 -3.35
CA LEU A 265 15.32 14.21 -3.90
C LEU A 265 14.13 14.10 -4.87
N GLY A 266 13.90 15.14 -5.68
CA GLY A 266 12.80 15.20 -6.64
C GLY A 266 11.41 15.47 -6.06
N LEU A 267 11.32 15.75 -4.76
CA LEU A 267 10.09 16.09 -4.08
C LEU A 267 9.93 17.60 -3.86
N PRO A 268 8.73 18.15 -4.12
CA PRO A 268 8.45 19.55 -3.79
C PRO A 268 8.28 19.75 -2.28
N VAL A 269 8.76 20.89 -1.79
CA VAL A 269 8.59 21.32 -0.40
C VAL A 269 7.96 22.71 -0.39
N ASP A 270 6.86 22.87 0.34
CA ASP A 270 6.18 24.16 0.45
C ASP A 270 6.99 25.15 1.29
N LYS A 271 6.93 26.44 0.93
CA LYS A 271 7.54 27.52 1.73
C LYS A 271 6.97 27.53 3.16
N GLY A 272 7.84 27.67 4.16
CA GLY A 272 7.52 27.53 5.58
C GLY A 272 7.74 26.11 6.11
N MET A 273 8.08 25.16 5.24
CA MET A 273 8.38 23.78 5.58
C MET A 273 9.78 23.40 5.09
N MET A 274 10.33 22.35 5.69
CA MET A 274 11.53 21.66 5.21
C MET A 274 11.30 20.15 5.18
N GLY A 275 11.92 19.49 4.21
CA GLY A 275 11.83 18.05 4.00
C GLY A 275 12.96 17.29 4.69
N ILE A 276 12.65 16.11 5.23
CA ILE A 276 13.63 15.18 5.78
C ILE A 276 13.37 13.78 5.23
N ALA A 277 14.35 13.23 4.50
CA ALA A 277 14.34 11.85 4.04
C ALA A 277 15.13 10.96 5.01
N ILE A 278 14.55 9.83 5.39
CA ILE A 278 15.16 8.86 6.31
C ILE A 278 14.98 7.47 5.70
N ILE A 279 16.06 6.70 5.68
CA ILE A 279 16.08 5.31 5.24
C ILE A 279 14.99 4.49 5.95
N GLY A 280 14.42 3.52 5.24
CA GLY A 280 13.42 2.62 5.79
C GLY A 280 14.05 1.71 6.86
N GLY A 281 13.39 1.56 8.01
CA GLY A 281 13.83 0.63 9.06
C GLY A 281 13.85 -0.84 8.60
N ILE A 282 13.17 -1.13 7.48
CA ILE A 282 13.11 -2.44 6.84
C ILE A 282 14.25 -2.72 5.85
N THR A 283 15.11 -1.74 5.55
CA THR A 283 16.17 -1.87 4.53
C THR A 283 17.03 -3.13 4.69
N PRO A 284 17.45 -3.51 5.91
CA PRO A 284 18.21 -4.76 6.09
C PRO A 284 17.44 -6.02 5.68
N PHE A 285 16.12 -6.03 5.84
CA PHE A 285 15.30 -7.18 5.45
C PHE A 285 15.07 -7.25 3.95
N CYS A 286 14.99 -6.10 3.27
CA CYS A 286 14.96 -6.06 1.80
C CYS A 286 16.24 -6.69 1.22
N ALA A 287 17.41 -6.40 1.79
CA ALA A 287 18.67 -7.03 1.37
C ALA A 287 18.69 -8.56 1.57
N ILE A 288 18.11 -9.07 2.67
CA ILE A 288 18.00 -10.52 2.88
C ILE A 288 17.02 -11.14 1.86
N GLN A 289 15.91 -10.45 1.56
CA GLN A 289 14.95 -10.90 0.54
C GLN A 289 15.58 -10.94 -0.86
N GLU A 290 16.46 -9.99 -1.19
CA GLU A 290 17.22 -9.97 -2.46
C GLU A 290 18.12 -11.20 -2.64
N LEU A 291 18.56 -11.84 -1.54
CA LEU A 291 19.30 -13.11 -1.57
C LEU A 291 18.40 -14.35 -1.72
N GLY A 292 17.07 -14.17 -1.78
CA GLY A 292 16.10 -15.26 -1.94
C GLY A 292 15.67 -15.95 -0.65
N TYR A 293 15.99 -15.39 0.53
CA TYR A 293 15.47 -15.88 1.80
C TYR A 293 14.03 -15.41 2.05
N ASP A 294 13.21 -16.30 2.59
CA ASP A 294 11.85 -15.97 3.00
C ASP A 294 11.86 -15.15 4.30
N ILE A 295 11.14 -14.04 4.33
CA ILE A 295 11.01 -13.16 5.51
C ILE A 295 9.58 -12.64 5.58
N ASP A 296 8.95 -12.84 6.73
CA ASP A 296 7.69 -12.17 7.06
C ASP A 296 7.98 -10.85 7.77
N ILE A 297 7.81 -9.73 7.07
CA ILE A 297 8.06 -8.38 7.60
C ILE A 297 6.73 -7.76 8.04
N LYS A 298 6.64 -7.37 9.31
CA LYS A 298 5.51 -6.62 9.89
C LYS A 298 5.95 -5.22 10.28
N ILE A 299 5.57 -4.22 9.48
CA ILE A 299 6.00 -2.83 9.65
C ILE A 299 5.25 -2.15 10.80
N GLY A 300 6.01 -1.53 11.70
CA GLY A 300 5.60 -0.38 12.51
C GLY A 300 4.43 -0.57 13.45
N GLU A 301 4.18 -1.76 14.00
CA GLU A 301 2.96 -2.01 14.78
C GLU A 301 3.15 -2.07 16.29
N GLN A 302 4.32 -1.72 16.84
CA GLN A 302 4.58 -1.89 18.28
C GLN A 302 5.49 -0.82 18.88
N LEU A 303 5.22 -0.51 20.14
CA LEU A 303 6.16 0.17 21.04
C LEU A 303 7.00 -0.88 21.74
N GLU A 304 8.30 -0.63 21.85
CA GLU A 304 9.22 -1.46 22.60
C GLU A 304 10.10 -0.58 23.49
N ASN A 305 10.33 -1.03 24.71
CA ASN A 305 11.22 -0.32 25.60
C ASN A 305 12.66 -0.41 25.08
N PHE A 306 13.36 0.72 25.00
CA PHE A 306 14.70 0.79 24.45
C PHE A 306 15.71 -0.11 25.17
N ASP A 307 15.53 -0.36 26.47
CA ASP A 307 16.42 -1.21 27.27
C ASP A 307 16.44 -2.68 26.81
N LYS A 308 15.42 -3.11 26.05
CA LYS A 308 15.38 -4.47 25.45
C LYS A 308 16.14 -4.56 24.13
N LEU A 309 16.50 -3.43 23.53
CA LEU A 309 17.24 -3.40 22.27
C LEU A 309 18.75 -3.40 22.54
N LYS A 310 19.51 -4.15 21.75
CA LYS A 310 20.97 -4.20 21.80
C LYS A 310 21.57 -3.95 20.42
N PRO A 311 22.76 -3.33 20.32
CA PRO A 311 23.45 -3.20 19.05
C PRO A 311 23.74 -4.58 18.47
N ILE A 312 23.24 -4.86 17.26
CA ILE A 312 23.53 -6.09 16.51
C ILE A 312 25.00 -6.13 16.05
N THR A 313 25.57 -4.95 15.79
CA THR A 313 26.98 -4.72 15.48
C THR A 313 27.42 -3.40 16.12
N HIS A 314 28.71 -3.32 16.48
CA HIS A 314 29.34 -2.10 16.99
C HIS A 314 30.20 -1.40 15.93
N ASN A 315 30.51 -2.10 14.83
CA ASN A 315 31.30 -1.58 13.73
C ASN A 315 30.36 -1.26 12.56
N ILE A 316 30.08 0.04 12.37
CA ILE A 316 29.19 0.51 11.30
C ILE A 316 30.01 1.40 10.38
N ASN A 317 30.02 1.04 9.09
CA ASN A 317 30.64 1.81 8.04
C ASN A 317 29.57 2.58 7.27
N TYR A 318 29.38 3.86 7.61
CA TYR A 318 28.42 4.72 6.91
C TYR A 318 28.98 5.15 5.54
N ASN A 319 28.70 4.35 4.51
CA ASN A 319 29.18 4.61 3.15
C ASN A 319 28.39 5.69 2.39
N LEU A 320 27.13 5.93 2.78
CA LEU A 320 26.29 6.96 2.14
C LEU A 320 26.86 8.36 2.36
N LYS A 321 26.99 9.10 1.25
CA LYS A 321 27.44 10.48 1.18
C LYS A 321 26.24 11.43 1.22
N GLY A 322 26.53 12.74 1.15
CA GLY A 322 25.49 13.76 1.02
C GLY A 322 24.74 13.66 -0.32
N ILE A 323 23.80 14.58 -0.54
CA ILE A 323 23.00 14.60 -1.78
C ILE A 323 23.86 15.10 -2.96
N SER A 324 23.63 14.53 -4.14
CA SER A 324 24.20 15.06 -5.39
C SER A 324 23.37 16.23 -5.91
N LYS A 325 23.97 17.43 -6.06
CA LYS A 325 23.27 18.65 -6.51
C LYS A 325 22.96 18.71 -8.02
N ASN A 326 23.43 17.73 -8.81
CA ASN A 326 23.46 17.84 -10.28
C ASN A 326 22.37 17.04 -11.01
N LYS A 327 21.48 16.33 -10.28
CA LYS A 327 20.47 15.43 -10.88
C LYS A 327 19.13 15.52 -10.13
N GLU A 328 18.47 16.67 -10.18
CA GLU A 328 17.08 16.75 -9.71
C GLU A 328 16.12 16.38 -10.84
N SER A 329 15.46 15.23 -10.70
CA SER A 329 14.32 14.85 -11.52
C SER A 329 13.04 15.13 -10.74
N ASN A 330 12.03 15.76 -11.36
CA ASN A 330 10.75 15.97 -10.70
C ASN A 330 9.94 14.67 -10.74
N ILE A 331 9.60 14.15 -9.57
CA ILE A 331 8.75 12.96 -9.50
C ILE A 331 7.32 13.31 -9.94
N GLN A 332 6.72 12.45 -10.76
CA GLN A 332 5.38 12.64 -11.29
C GLN A 332 4.45 11.53 -10.82
N PHE A 333 3.38 11.91 -10.12
CA PHE A 333 2.31 10.99 -9.71
C PHE A 333 1.59 10.37 -10.91
N ILE A 334 1.14 9.11 -10.75
CA ILE A 334 0.61 8.32 -11.86
C ILE A 334 -0.60 8.97 -12.51
N LEU A 335 -1.51 9.54 -11.71
CA LEU A 335 -2.73 10.13 -12.25
C LEU A 335 -2.44 11.37 -13.13
N SER A 336 -1.42 12.15 -12.80
CA SER A 336 -1.00 13.30 -13.62
C SER A 336 -0.53 12.86 -15.01
N LYS A 337 0.20 11.73 -15.10
CA LYS A 337 0.58 11.12 -16.39
C LYS A 337 -0.64 10.58 -17.13
N SER A 338 -1.51 9.88 -16.42
CA SER A 338 -2.68 9.22 -16.98
C SER A 338 -3.74 10.18 -17.51
N TRP A 339 -3.88 11.40 -16.97
CA TRP A 339 -4.87 12.38 -17.44
C TRP A 339 -4.70 12.72 -18.93
N ASN A 340 -3.45 12.80 -19.42
CA ASN A 340 -3.18 13.06 -20.83
C ASN A 340 -3.67 11.91 -21.72
N LEU A 341 -3.53 10.66 -21.26
CA LEU A 341 -4.03 9.48 -21.98
C LEU A 341 -5.56 9.40 -21.92
N ILE A 342 -6.15 9.64 -20.75
CA ILE A 342 -7.61 9.66 -20.54
C ILE A 342 -8.28 10.64 -21.50
N GLN A 343 -7.71 11.83 -21.68
CA GLN A 343 -8.26 12.85 -22.58
C GLN A 343 -8.20 12.47 -24.06
N GLN A 344 -7.26 11.60 -24.45
CA GLN A 344 -7.06 11.18 -25.83
C GLN A 344 -7.86 9.93 -26.21
N VAL A 345 -8.53 9.28 -25.25
CA VAL A 345 -9.42 8.14 -25.51
C VAL A 345 -10.59 8.60 -26.39
N ASP A 346 -10.79 7.92 -27.51
CA ASP A 346 -11.75 8.36 -28.52
C ASP A 346 -12.61 7.26 -29.14
N LEU A 347 -12.59 6.03 -28.59
CA LEU A 347 -13.46 4.92 -29.02
C LEU A 347 -14.94 5.33 -29.16
N ASP A 348 -15.48 5.11 -30.37
CA ASP A 348 -16.89 5.13 -30.70
C ASP A 348 -17.49 3.74 -30.40
N ILE A 349 -18.38 3.67 -29.41
CA ILE A 349 -18.97 2.41 -28.92
C ILE A 349 -19.80 1.70 -29.99
N GLU A 350 -20.49 2.45 -30.86
CA GLU A 350 -21.39 1.87 -31.87
C GLU A 350 -20.60 1.31 -33.05
N LYS A 351 -19.53 2.01 -33.45
CA LYS A 351 -18.64 1.58 -34.54
C LYS A 351 -17.52 0.65 -34.09
N GLN A 352 -17.29 0.55 -32.78
CA GLN A 352 -16.17 -0.17 -32.16
C GLN A 352 -14.82 0.22 -32.76
N ASN A 353 -14.62 1.52 -33.03
CA ASN A 353 -13.38 2.04 -33.57
C ASN A 353 -12.88 3.26 -32.81
N GLY A 354 -11.56 3.41 -32.76
CA GLY A 354 -10.88 4.47 -32.02
C GLY A 354 -10.03 3.93 -30.88
N ASN A 355 -9.33 4.83 -30.22
CA ASN A 355 -8.25 4.53 -29.31
C ASN A 355 -8.75 4.35 -27.88
N ILE A 356 -8.18 3.33 -27.22
CA ILE A 356 -8.28 3.08 -25.79
C ILE A 356 -6.89 3.05 -25.17
N ILE A 357 -6.82 3.20 -23.85
CA ILE A 357 -5.58 3.03 -23.10
C ILE A 357 -5.35 1.53 -22.90
N ALA A 358 -4.18 1.04 -23.29
CA ALA A 358 -3.74 -0.34 -23.08
C ALA A 358 -2.48 -0.38 -22.20
N ASN A 359 -2.44 -1.35 -21.28
CA ASN A 359 -1.23 -1.71 -20.55
C ASN A 359 -0.50 -2.78 -21.33
N ILE A 360 0.82 -2.65 -21.50
CA ILE A 360 1.64 -3.63 -22.21
C ILE A 360 2.50 -4.37 -21.19
N SER A 361 2.43 -5.70 -21.19
CA SER A 361 3.31 -6.57 -20.40
C SER A 361 4.12 -7.46 -21.32
N TYR A 362 5.40 -7.69 -21.03
CA TYR A 362 6.27 -8.48 -21.90
C TYR A 362 6.51 -9.87 -21.35
N VAL A 363 6.38 -10.87 -22.22
CA VAL A 363 6.66 -12.28 -21.94
C VAL A 363 7.70 -12.78 -22.94
N ASN A 364 8.44 -13.84 -22.59
CA ASN A 364 9.30 -14.48 -23.57
C ASN A 364 8.43 -15.09 -24.67
N LYS A 365 8.92 -15.05 -25.91
CA LYS A 365 8.20 -15.57 -27.07
C LYS A 365 7.92 -17.07 -26.96
N ASP A 366 8.83 -17.82 -26.34
CA ASP A 366 8.69 -19.26 -26.12
C ASP A 366 7.58 -19.60 -25.10
N ASP A 367 7.25 -18.66 -24.21
CA ASP A 367 6.22 -18.81 -23.18
C ASP A 367 4.84 -18.25 -23.62
N LEU A 368 4.75 -17.67 -24.84
CA LEU A 368 3.55 -16.98 -25.30
C LEU A 368 2.32 -17.90 -25.38
N ASP A 369 2.46 -19.08 -25.99
CA ASP A 369 1.35 -20.01 -26.18
C ASP A 369 0.78 -20.48 -24.84
N GLU A 370 1.65 -20.75 -23.87
CA GLU A 370 1.25 -21.12 -22.50
C GLU A 370 0.57 -19.93 -21.80
N ALA A 371 1.13 -18.73 -21.93
CA ALA A 371 0.53 -17.51 -21.36
C ALA A 371 -0.87 -17.26 -21.92
N MET A 372 -1.06 -17.41 -23.24
CA MET A 372 -2.36 -17.27 -23.90
C MET A 372 -3.38 -18.28 -23.39
N LYS A 373 -2.98 -19.55 -23.26
CA LYS A 373 -3.83 -20.60 -22.69
C LYS A 373 -4.27 -20.25 -21.25
N VAL A 374 -3.36 -19.74 -20.43
CA VAL A 374 -3.69 -19.30 -19.06
C VAL A 374 -4.69 -18.14 -19.07
N MET A 375 -4.54 -17.19 -20.01
CA MET A 375 -5.48 -16.07 -20.16
C MET A 375 -6.89 -16.55 -20.53
N GLU A 376 -7.00 -17.45 -21.52
CA GLU A 376 -8.26 -18.05 -21.97
C GLU A 376 -8.95 -18.80 -20.82
N GLU A 377 -8.26 -19.77 -20.20
CA GLU A 377 -8.82 -20.56 -19.08
C GLU A 377 -9.25 -19.68 -17.91
N SER A 378 -8.47 -18.64 -17.61
CA SER A 378 -8.80 -17.70 -16.53
C SER A 378 -10.01 -16.84 -16.86
N TYR A 379 -10.14 -16.41 -18.11
CA TYR A 379 -11.30 -15.64 -18.58
C TYR A 379 -12.57 -16.49 -18.58
N GLU A 380 -12.54 -17.71 -19.13
CA GLU A 380 -13.70 -18.63 -19.15
C GLU A 380 -14.25 -18.89 -17.74
N LYS A 381 -13.37 -19.08 -16.76
CA LYS A 381 -13.77 -19.30 -15.36
C LYS A 381 -14.22 -18.02 -14.64
N ASN A 382 -13.98 -16.84 -15.19
CA ASN A 382 -14.19 -15.56 -14.52
C ASN A 382 -14.75 -14.46 -15.45
N MET A 383 -15.58 -14.82 -16.43
CA MET A 383 -16.04 -13.91 -17.51
C MET A 383 -16.64 -12.59 -17.01
N LYS A 384 -17.28 -12.61 -15.84
CA LYS A 384 -17.85 -11.41 -15.20
C LYS A 384 -16.79 -10.40 -14.74
N TYR A 385 -15.59 -10.87 -14.44
CA TYR A 385 -14.55 -10.09 -13.76
C TYR A 385 -13.38 -9.73 -14.67
N LEU A 386 -13.09 -10.53 -15.70
CA LEU A 386 -11.94 -10.32 -16.58
C LEU A 386 -12.36 -9.65 -17.89
N ASN A 387 -11.50 -8.76 -18.40
CA ASN A 387 -11.68 -8.18 -19.73
C ASN A 387 -11.14 -9.16 -20.79
N PRO A 388 -11.91 -9.51 -21.84
CA PRO A 388 -11.46 -10.45 -22.85
C PRO A 388 -10.55 -9.84 -23.92
N HIS A 389 -10.43 -8.52 -23.99
CA HIS A 389 -9.73 -7.86 -25.09
C HIS A 389 -8.22 -7.83 -24.84
N TYR A 390 -7.46 -8.26 -25.84
CA TYR A 390 -6.01 -8.22 -25.83
C TYR A 390 -5.46 -7.95 -27.23
N GLN A 391 -4.18 -7.61 -27.32
CA GLN A 391 -3.47 -7.55 -28.59
C GLN A 391 -2.03 -8.00 -28.39
N ILE A 392 -1.52 -8.85 -29.29
CA ILE A 392 -0.10 -9.22 -29.32
C ILE A 392 0.67 -8.18 -30.14
N ILE A 393 1.73 -7.63 -29.55
CA ILE A 393 2.58 -6.63 -30.20
C ILE A 393 4.06 -7.03 -30.08
N SER A 394 4.87 -6.61 -31.04
CA SER A 394 6.32 -6.81 -30.99
C SER A 394 6.97 -5.99 -29.87
N HIS A 395 7.97 -6.55 -29.20
CA HIS A 395 8.83 -5.78 -28.31
C HIS A 395 9.62 -4.74 -29.11
N PRO A 396 9.80 -3.50 -28.62
CA PRO A 396 10.49 -2.45 -29.37
C PRO A 396 11.98 -2.72 -29.61
N GLU A 397 12.63 -3.48 -28.72
CA GLU A 397 14.10 -3.65 -28.70
C GLU A 397 14.60 -5.10 -28.59
N ASP A 398 13.73 -6.09 -28.35
CA ASP A 398 14.13 -7.46 -27.98
C ASP A 398 13.25 -8.48 -28.69
N ASP A 399 13.76 -9.04 -29.79
CA ASP A 399 13.03 -9.99 -30.64
C ASP A 399 12.68 -11.32 -29.94
N LYS A 400 13.25 -11.59 -28.76
CA LYS A 400 12.93 -12.77 -27.94
C LYS A 400 11.73 -12.54 -27.03
N LYS A 401 11.28 -11.29 -26.89
CA LYS A 401 10.10 -10.93 -26.10
C LYS A 401 8.95 -10.51 -27.00
N VAL A 402 7.75 -10.67 -26.47
CA VAL A 402 6.50 -10.24 -27.11
C VAL A 402 5.64 -9.54 -26.08
N GLY A 403 4.93 -8.49 -26.51
CA GLY A 403 4.03 -7.72 -25.68
C GLY A 403 2.61 -8.26 -25.74
N ILE A 404 2.00 -8.45 -24.58
CA ILE A 404 0.57 -8.67 -24.41
C ILE A 404 -0.03 -7.35 -23.95
N ALA A 405 -0.77 -6.69 -24.83
CA ALA A 405 -1.49 -5.47 -24.54
C ALA A 405 -2.89 -5.80 -24.01
N THR A 406 -3.29 -5.25 -22.87
CA THR A 406 -4.63 -5.43 -22.28
C THR A 406 -5.29 -4.09 -21.96
N VAL A 407 -6.62 -4.03 -22.04
CA VAL A 407 -7.38 -2.78 -21.87
C VAL A 407 -7.25 -2.23 -20.44
N CYS A 408 -6.75 -1.01 -20.30
CA CYS A 408 -6.63 -0.33 -19.01
C CYS A 408 -8.01 0.17 -18.54
N SER A 409 -8.29 0.06 -17.24
CA SER A 409 -9.56 0.51 -16.66
C SER A 409 -9.79 2.01 -16.86
N LEU A 410 -8.72 2.81 -16.97
CA LEU A 410 -8.78 4.25 -17.23
C LEU A 410 -9.40 4.62 -18.58
N SER A 411 -9.47 3.69 -19.53
CA SER A 411 -10.21 3.87 -20.79
C SER A 411 -11.69 4.19 -20.54
N ILE A 412 -12.30 3.58 -19.52
CA ILE A 412 -13.69 3.86 -19.13
C ILE A 412 -13.82 5.31 -18.65
N ASP A 413 -12.81 5.88 -17.97
CA ASP A 413 -12.85 7.29 -17.55
C ASP A 413 -12.82 8.22 -18.76
N GLY A 414 -11.95 7.93 -19.73
CA GLY A 414 -11.86 8.70 -20.97
C GLY A 414 -13.17 8.68 -21.75
N LEU A 415 -13.80 7.51 -21.86
CA LEU A 415 -15.07 7.33 -22.56
C LEU A 415 -16.22 8.08 -21.86
N LEU A 416 -16.30 8.03 -20.53
CA LEU A 416 -17.27 8.80 -19.76
C LEU A 416 -17.07 10.31 -19.98
N ILE A 417 -15.83 10.79 -19.86
CA ILE A 417 -15.50 12.22 -19.98
C ILE A 417 -15.79 12.75 -21.38
N LYS A 418 -15.46 11.98 -22.43
CA LYS A 418 -15.79 12.32 -23.82
C LYS A 418 -17.29 12.47 -24.05
N ASN A 419 -18.11 11.80 -23.26
CA ASN A 419 -19.57 11.89 -23.27
C ASN A 419 -20.11 12.88 -22.21
N GLY A 420 -19.28 13.80 -21.69
CA GLY A 420 -19.72 14.82 -20.74
C GLY A 420 -19.98 14.32 -19.32
N ILE A 421 -19.63 13.08 -19.00
CA ILE A 421 -19.74 12.51 -17.66
C ILE A 421 -18.38 12.60 -16.97
N LYS A 422 -18.26 13.44 -15.95
CA LYS A 422 -17.04 13.50 -15.14
C LYS A 422 -16.84 12.16 -14.41
N SER A 423 -15.68 11.53 -14.64
CA SER A 423 -15.22 10.37 -13.87
C SER A 423 -13.88 10.69 -13.23
N THR A 424 -13.69 10.32 -11.97
CA THR A 424 -12.44 10.53 -11.25
C THR A 424 -11.94 9.20 -10.68
N PRO A 425 -10.83 8.65 -11.19
CA PRO A 425 -10.17 7.49 -10.58
C PRO A 425 -9.71 7.83 -9.16
N LYS A 426 -10.06 6.99 -8.18
CA LYS A 426 -9.70 7.24 -6.77
C LYS A 426 -8.66 6.27 -6.25
N TYR A 427 -8.94 4.97 -6.37
CA TYR A 427 -8.07 3.92 -5.86
C TYR A 427 -7.99 2.76 -6.85
N GLY A 428 -6.80 2.19 -6.96
CA GLY A 428 -6.63 0.82 -7.42
C GLY A 428 -6.61 -0.10 -6.19
N GLY A 429 -7.24 -1.25 -6.30
CA GLY A 429 -7.48 -2.13 -5.17
C GLY A 429 -7.43 -3.61 -5.52
N LEU A 430 -7.30 -4.39 -4.46
CA LEU A 430 -7.45 -5.83 -4.46
C LEU A 430 -8.83 -6.16 -3.90
N LEU A 431 -9.67 -6.79 -4.72
CA LEU A 431 -11.05 -7.16 -4.40
C LEU A 431 -11.12 -8.66 -4.17
N GLU A 432 -11.56 -9.05 -2.98
CA GLU A 432 -11.84 -10.43 -2.65
C GLU A 432 -13.31 -10.75 -2.98
N LEU A 433 -13.52 -11.78 -3.79
CA LEU A 433 -14.82 -12.20 -4.29
C LEU A 433 -15.55 -13.11 -3.28
N THR A 434 -15.84 -12.56 -2.11
CA THR A 434 -16.71 -13.15 -1.07
C THR A 434 -18.18 -12.80 -1.33
N GLU A 435 -19.08 -13.23 -0.43
CA GLU A 435 -20.50 -12.86 -0.47
C GLU A 435 -20.86 -11.96 0.73
N PRO A 436 -20.96 -10.62 0.55
CA PRO A 436 -20.73 -9.85 -0.68
C PRO A 436 -19.23 -9.59 -0.94
N PRO A 437 -18.81 -9.27 -2.19
CA PRO A 437 -17.42 -8.91 -2.47
C PRO A 437 -16.98 -7.68 -1.71
N LEU A 438 -15.71 -7.66 -1.31
CA LEU A 438 -15.13 -6.61 -0.49
C LEU A 438 -13.75 -6.29 -1.04
N PHE A 439 -13.36 -5.02 -1.05
CA PHE A 439 -11.93 -4.74 -1.15
C PHE A 439 -11.25 -5.40 0.06
N ILE A 440 -9.97 -5.76 -0.08
CA ILE A 440 -9.05 -6.11 1.01
C ILE A 440 -7.92 -5.08 1.13
N ASP A 441 -7.54 -4.43 0.01
CA ASP A 441 -6.56 -3.36 -0.02
C ASP A 441 -6.89 -2.28 -1.06
N LEU A 442 -6.53 -1.03 -0.78
CA LEU A 442 -6.68 0.15 -1.65
C LEU A 442 -5.44 1.05 -1.59
N ILE A 443 -4.95 1.46 -2.75
CA ILE A 443 -3.90 2.49 -2.89
C ILE A 443 -4.42 3.59 -3.81
N SER A 444 -4.30 4.85 -3.38
CA SER A 444 -4.82 5.97 -4.17
C SER A 444 -3.97 6.26 -5.40
N TYR A 445 -4.64 6.43 -6.55
CA TYR A 445 -3.99 6.93 -7.76
C TYR A 445 -3.44 8.35 -7.62
N THR A 446 -4.03 9.18 -6.76
CA THR A 446 -3.54 10.56 -6.52
C THR A 446 -2.36 10.62 -5.56
N GLY A 447 -2.13 9.55 -4.81
CA GLY A 447 -1.08 9.47 -3.79
C GLY A 447 0.05 8.53 -4.17
N SER A 448 0.08 8.02 -5.40
CA SER A 448 1.07 7.02 -5.84
C SER A 448 1.74 7.44 -7.15
N THR A 449 3.03 7.14 -7.31
CA THR A 449 3.75 7.29 -8.58
C THR A 449 3.75 5.99 -9.39
N ILE A 450 3.61 4.87 -8.70
CA ILE A 450 3.46 3.52 -9.25
C ILE A 450 1.98 3.14 -9.36
N ASP A 451 1.66 2.26 -10.30
CA ASP A 451 0.32 1.70 -10.41
C ASP A 451 0.03 0.77 -9.22
N PRO A 452 -1.05 1.00 -8.44
CA PRO A 452 -1.50 0.09 -7.38
C PRO A 452 -1.58 -1.38 -7.79
N HIS A 453 -2.06 -1.68 -8.99
CA HIS A 453 -2.21 -3.05 -9.47
C HIS A 453 -0.85 -3.72 -9.72
N LYS A 454 0.17 -2.96 -10.13
CA LYS A 454 1.53 -3.47 -10.27
C LYS A 454 2.10 -3.90 -8.91
N ILE A 455 1.81 -3.14 -7.84
CA ILE A 455 2.19 -3.50 -6.47
C ILE A 455 1.54 -4.82 -6.06
N PHE A 456 0.21 -4.94 -6.18
CA PHE A 456 -0.50 -6.15 -5.74
C PHE A 456 -0.06 -7.41 -6.50
N ILE A 457 0.25 -7.28 -7.79
CA ILE A 457 0.82 -8.38 -8.59
C ILE A 457 2.25 -8.68 -8.14
N ALA A 458 3.09 -7.66 -7.91
CA ALA A 458 4.48 -7.86 -7.47
C ALA A 458 4.57 -8.59 -6.13
N LYS A 459 3.62 -8.32 -5.22
CA LYS A 459 3.48 -8.95 -3.90
C LYS A 459 2.74 -10.29 -3.89
N ASP A 460 2.41 -10.84 -5.06
CA ASP A 460 1.69 -12.13 -5.19
C ASP A 460 0.37 -12.16 -4.40
N MET A 461 -0.32 -11.01 -4.33
CA MET A 461 -1.55 -10.88 -3.54
C MET A 461 -2.80 -11.28 -4.32
N THR A 462 -2.72 -11.45 -5.64
CA THR A 462 -3.84 -11.95 -6.44
C THR A 462 -4.07 -13.44 -6.22
N ALA A 463 -5.28 -13.91 -6.54
CA ALA A 463 -5.63 -15.31 -6.54
C ALA A 463 -6.77 -15.52 -7.55
N ILE A 464 -6.44 -15.41 -8.84
CA ILE A 464 -7.41 -15.45 -9.95
C ILE A 464 -7.59 -16.89 -10.44
N THR A 465 -6.49 -17.64 -10.42
CA THR A 465 -6.40 -19.04 -10.87
C THR A 465 -6.68 -20.05 -9.76
N THR A 466 -6.92 -19.59 -8.52
CA THR A 466 -7.23 -20.49 -7.40
C THR A 466 -8.58 -21.20 -7.60
N GLU A 467 -8.58 -22.49 -7.29
CA GLU A 467 -9.79 -23.33 -7.20
C GLU A 467 -10.27 -23.46 -5.74
N MET A 468 -9.45 -23.01 -4.77
CA MET A 468 -9.71 -23.11 -3.33
C MET A 468 -9.78 -21.71 -2.71
N GLY A 469 -10.82 -21.46 -1.90
CA GLY A 469 -11.03 -20.19 -1.24
C GLY A 469 -11.56 -19.08 -2.16
N PRO A 470 -11.76 -17.86 -1.63
CA PRO A 470 -12.25 -16.75 -2.42
C PRO A 470 -11.18 -16.26 -3.39
N LYS A 471 -11.61 -15.93 -4.61
CA LYS A 471 -10.71 -15.33 -5.61
C LYS A 471 -10.38 -13.89 -5.23
N ARG A 472 -9.14 -13.48 -5.50
CA ARG A 472 -8.66 -12.10 -5.28
C ARG A 472 -8.30 -11.49 -6.63
N VAL A 473 -9.09 -10.51 -7.06
CA VAL A 473 -8.98 -9.85 -8.37
C VAL A 473 -8.65 -8.37 -8.21
N LEU A 474 -7.98 -7.80 -9.20
CA LEU A 474 -7.67 -6.38 -9.25
C LEU A 474 -8.87 -5.59 -9.75
N ALA A 475 -9.19 -4.51 -9.03
CA ALA A 475 -10.30 -3.62 -9.37
C ALA A 475 -9.93 -2.15 -9.12
N SER A 476 -10.66 -1.23 -9.75
CA SER A 476 -10.52 0.21 -9.52
C SER A 476 -11.84 0.77 -9.03
N ILE A 477 -11.78 1.72 -8.10
CA ILE A 477 -12.94 2.54 -7.72
C ILE A 477 -12.80 3.95 -8.29
N LYS A 478 -13.91 4.42 -8.86
CA LYS A 478 -14.05 5.72 -9.49
C LYS A 478 -15.22 6.46 -8.88
N GLU A 479 -15.14 7.77 -8.88
CA GLU A 479 -16.23 8.64 -8.47
C GLU A 479 -16.82 9.39 -9.64
N ILE A 480 -18.15 9.39 -9.69
CA ILE A 480 -18.93 10.13 -10.68
C ILE A 480 -19.94 11.01 -9.95
N PRO A 481 -20.14 12.27 -10.37
CA PRO A 481 -21.17 13.15 -9.83
C PRO A 481 -22.55 12.52 -9.90
N TYR A 482 -23.30 12.59 -8.80
CA TYR A 482 -24.64 12.02 -8.74
C TYR A 482 -25.60 12.61 -9.78
N VAL A 483 -25.44 13.90 -10.11
CA VAL A 483 -26.27 14.58 -11.12
C VAL A 483 -26.23 13.91 -12.49
N SER A 484 -25.15 13.19 -12.83
CA SER A 484 -25.02 12.47 -14.11
C SER A 484 -25.34 10.98 -13.99
N ARG A 485 -25.88 10.49 -12.88
CA ARG A 485 -25.99 9.05 -12.59
C ARG A 485 -26.78 8.28 -13.64
N ASP A 486 -27.96 8.74 -14.03
CA ASP A 486 -28.83 8.00 -14.95
C ASP A 486 -28.16 7.80 -16.32
N TYR A 487 -27.54 8.86 -16.84
CA TYR A 487 -26.78 8.78 -18.08
C TYR A 487 -25.51 7.94 -17.94
N SER A 488 -24.85 7.99 -16.76
CA SER A 488 -23.69 7.15 -16.47
C SER A 488 -24.03 5.67 -16.44
N VAL A 489 -25.16 5.29 -15.83
CA VAL A 489 -25.63 3.89 -15.79
C VAL A 489 -25.89 3.38 -17.20
N TYR A 490 -26.66 4.15 -17.99
CA TYR A 490 -26.93 3.81 -19.40
C TYR A 490 -25.64 3.58 -20.20
N PHE A 491 -24.65 4.45 -20.03
CA PHE A 491 -23.39 4.36 -20.75
C PHE A 491 -22.50 3.21 -20.28
N LEU A 492 -22.42 2.98 -18.96
CA LEU A 492 -21.67 1.88 -18.37
C LEU A 492 -22.26 0.51 -18.77
N ASP A 493 -23.58 0.40 -18.89
CA ASP A 493 -24.24 -0.81 -19.37
C ASP A 493 -23.82 -1.13 -20.82
N LYS A 494 -23.75 -0.12 -21.70
CA LYS A 494 -23.21 -0.29 -23.06
C LYS A 494 -21.75 -0.75 -23.06
N LEU A 495 -20.90 -0.15 -22.24
CA LEU A 495 -19.50 -0.58 -22.12
C LEU A 495 -19.40 -2.03 -21.64
N SER A 496 -20.28 -2.44 -20.73
CA SER A 496 -20.34 -3.83 -20.28
C SER A 496 -20.68 -4.81 -21.42
N THR A 497 -21.51 -4.41 -22.39
CA THR A 497 -21.80 -5.25 -23.57
C THR A 497 -20.60 -5.38 -24.51
N LEU A 498 -19.69 -4.40 -24.52
CA LEU A 498 -18.40 -4.46 -25.20
C LEU A 498 -17.32 -5.18 -24.39
N GLY A 499 -17.67 -5.88 -23.30
CA GLY A 499 -16.71 -6.66 -22.50
C GLY A 499 -15.87 -5.84 -21.52
N PHE A 500 -16.17 -4.55 -21.29
CA PHE A 500 -15.53 -3.81 -20.21
C PHE A 500 -16.10 -4.26 -18.85
N PRO A 501 -15.26 -4.71 -17.90
CA PRO A 501 -15.74 -5.26 -16.65
C PRO A 501 -16.27 -4.18 -15.69
N ILE A 502 -17.59 -4.05 -15.58
CA ILE A 502 -18.27 -3.19 -14.60
C ILE A 502 -18.80 -4.06 -13.46
N TYR A 503 -18.16 -4.02 -12.29
CA TYR A 503 -18.51 -4.92 -11.19
C TYR A 503 -19.71 -4.42 -10.38
N LYS A 504 -19.72 -3.12 -10.05
CA LYS A 504 -20.79 -2.51 -9.27
C LYS A 504 -20.91 -1.01 -9.54
N ILE A 505 -22.15 -0.56 -9.71
CA ILE A 505 -22.52 0.86 -9.71
C ILE A 505 -23.23 1.16 -8.39
N GLY A 506 -22.57 1.91 -7.52
CA GLY A 506 -23.11 2.29 -6.21
C GLY A 506 -24.29 3.25 -6.29
N LYS A 507 -25.09 3.28 -5.23
CA LYS A 507 -26.02 4.38 -4.96
C LYS A 507 -25.26 5.56 -4.31
N PRO A 508 -25.83 6.77 -4.34
CA PRO A 508 -25.24 7.92 -3.66
C PRO A 508 -25.01 7.62 -2.18
N ARG A 509 -23.82 7.95 -1.67
CA ARG A 509 -23.42 7.72 -0.26
C ARG A 509 -23.39 6.24 0.17
N GLU A 510 -23.57 5.30 -0.77
CA GLU A 510 -23.41 3.87 -0.53
C GLU A 510 -21.91 3.51 -0.53
N LEU A 511 -21.55 2.54 0.32
CA LEU A 511 -20.26 1.88 0.17
C LEU A 511 -20.33 0.93 -1.03
N THR A 512 -19.45 1.13 -2.00
CA THR A 512 -19.33 0.26 -3.17
C THR A 512 -18.26 -0.77 -2.85
N TYR A 513 -18.68 -1.99 -2.47
CA TYR A 513 -17.83 -3.07 -1.94
C TYR A 513 -16.93 -2.63 -0.79
N ASN A 514 -17.49 -1.99 0.24
CA ASN A 514 -16.81 -1.38 1.40
C ASN A 514 -15.97 -0.11 1.13
N ALA A 515 -15.82 0.32 -0.12
CA ALA A 515 -15.15 1.58 -0.46
C ALA A 515 -16.15 2.74 -0.54
N LYS A 516 -15.81 3.89 0.06
CA LYS A 516 -16.68 5.06 0.15
C LYS A 516 -16.42 6.02 -1.03
N ALA A 517 -17.50 6.54 -1.61
CA ALA A 517 -17.45 7.70 -2.49
C ALA A 517 -17.73 8.99 -1.70
N GLU A 518 -17.13 10.10 -2.14
CA GLU A 518 -17.39 11.44 -1.59
C GLU A 518 -18.86 11.85 -1.63
N ASN A 519 -19.22 12.83 -0.80
CA ASN A 519 -20.56 13.40 -0.82
C ASN A 519 -20.88 13.95 -2.22
N TYR A 520 -22.14 13.80 -2.64
CA TYR A 520 -22.63 14.18 -3.98
C TYR A 520 -22.05 13.37 -5.16
N ASN A 521 -21.25 12.33 -4.88
CA ASN A 521 -20.80 11.36 -5.87
C ASN A 521 -21.40 9.97 -5.58
N PHE A 522 -21.31 9.08 -6.57
CA PHE A 522 -21.49 7.64 -6.40
C PHE A 522 -20.23 6.90 -6.88
N GLY A 523 -19.97 5.75 -6.27
CA GLY A 523 -18.83 4.91 -6.61
C GLY A 523 -19.15 3.98 -7.77
N VAL A 524 -18.19 3.79 -8.68
CA VAL A 524 -18.23 2.74 -9.70
C VAL A 524 -16.99 1.87 -9.55
N VAL A 525 -17.19 0.56 -9.45
CA VAL A 525 -16.10 -0.42 -9.40
C VAL A 525 -15.96 -1.12 -10.74
N THR A 526 -14.77 -1.06 -11.30
CA THR A 526 -14.42 -1.64 -12.61
C THR A 526 -13.24 -2.59 -12.47
N GLY A 527 -13.23 -3.69 -13.23
CA GLY A 527 -12.10 -4.63 -13.26
C GLY A 527 -10.84 -4.04 -13.90
N SER A 528 -9.68 -4.56 -13.50
CA SER A 528 -8.40 -4.24 -14.14
C SER A 528 -8.16 -5.12 -15.37
N GLY A 529 -7.59 -4.56 -16.43
CA GLY A 529 -7.05 -5.34 -17.56
C GLY A 529 -5.80 -6.15 -17.20
N LEU A 530 -5.18 -5.90 -16.05
CA LEU A 530 -4.02 -6.68 -15.59
C LEU A 530 -4.41 -8.00 -14.89
N ASN A 531 -5.70 -8.32 -14.76
CA ASN A 531 -6.13 -9.57 -14.12
C ASN A 531 -5.65 -10.81 -14.89
N THR A 532 -5.72 -10.81 -16.22
CA THR A 532 -5.21 -11.91 -17.05
C THR A 532 -3.67 -12.02 -16.96
N ILE A 533 -2.98 -10.88 -16.88
CA ILE A 533 -1.52 -10.81 -16.66
C ILE A 533 -1.13 -11.36 -15.28
N ALA A 534 -1.92 -11.04 -14.25
CA ALA A 534 -1.72 -11.57 -12.91
C ALA A 534 -1.90 -13.09 -12.87
N ALA A 535 -2.89 -13.62 -13.61
CA ALA A 535 -3.09 -15.07 -13.75
C ALA A 535 -1.91 -15.79 -14.40
N ILE A 536 -1.28 -15.18 -15.42
CA ILE A 536 -0.03 -15.69 -16.03
C ILE A 536 1.07 -15.79 -14.96
N LYS A 537 1.26 -14.73 -14.15
CA LYS A 537 2.28 -14.72 -13.08
C LYS A 537 1.98 -15.77 -12.00
N GLU A 538 0.72 -15.95 -11.62
CA GLU A 538 0.28 -16.98 -10.64
C GLU A 538 0.63 -18.40 -11.08
N LYS A 539 0.76 -18.65 -12.39
CA LYS A 539 1.19 -19.93 -12.96
C LYS A 539 2.71 -20.09 -13.06
N GLY A 540 3.49 -19.11 -12.59
CA GLY A 540 4.96 -19.16 -12.58
C GLY A 540 5.60 -18.75 -13.91
N ILE A 541 4.82 -18.27 -14.88
CA ILE A 541 5.36 -17.77 -16.15
C ILE A 541 5.99 -16.39 -15.92
N ASN A 542 7.24 -16.24 -16.36
CA ASN A 542 7.98 -15.00 -16.17
C ASN A 542 7.44 -13.90 -17.10
N ILE A 543 6.81 -12.89 -16.50
CA ILE A 543 6.20 -11.78 -17.22
C ILE A 543 6.61 -10.43 -16.61
N GLU A 544 7.01 -9.51 -17.47
CA GLU A 544 7.30 -8.12 -17.14
C GLU A 544 6.01 -7.32 -17.12
N VAL A 545 5.41 -7.23 -15.93
CA VAL A 545 4.06 -6.66 -15.74
C VAL A 545 4.06 -5.16 -15.97
N LYS A 546 3.18 -4.70 -16.88
CA LYS A 546 2.92 -3.29 -17.17
C LYS A 546 4.24 -2.52 -17.37
N ALA A 547 5.03 -2.99 -18.33
CA ALA A 547 6.26 -2.33 -18.76
C ALA A 547 5.99 -0.99 -19.45
N ASP A 548 4.83 -0.86 -20.12
CA ASP A 548 4.46 0.35 -20.85
C ASP A 548 2.94 0.59 -20.81
N THR A 549 2.49 1.79 -21.16
CA THR A 549 1.08 2.16 -21.31
C THR A 549 0.91 3.08 -22.52
N LYS A 550 0.08 2.68 -23.48
CA LYS A 550 -0.11 3.39 -24.76
C LYS A 550 -1.57 3.51 -25.15
N LEU A 551 -1.85 4.40 -26.10
CA LEU A 551 -3.10 4.39 -26.84
C LEU A 551 -3.00 3.36 -27.96
N LEU A 552 -3.98 2.46 -28.04
CA LEU A 552 -4.09 1.48 -29.12
C LEU A 552 -5.50 1.51 -29.71
N PRO A 553 -5.65 1.32 -31.03
CA PRO A 553 -6.97 1.19 -31.66
C PRO A 553 -7.69 -0.05 -31.13
N PHE A 554 -8.93 0.13 -30.67
CA PHE A 554 -9.75 -0.94 -30.11
C PHE A 554 -10.10 -1.99 -31.15
N GLU A 555 -10.31 -1.57 -32.40
CA GLU A 555 -10.61 -2.45 -33.54
C GLU A 555 -9.48 -3.45 -33.86
N ASN A 556 -8.27 -3.22 -33.34
CA ASN A 556 -7.13 -4.13 -33.50
C ASN A 556 -6.98 -5.12 -32.34
N MET A 557 -7.86 -5.06 -31.34
CA MET A 557 -7.83 -5.97 -30.19
C MET A 557 -8.58 -7.26 -30.54
N ASP A 558 -7.91 -8.39 -30.32
CA ASP A 558 -8.50 -9.72 -30.32
C ASP A 558 -9.33 -9.93 -29.05
N ARG A 559 -10.10 -11.03 -29.03
CA ARG A 559 -10.98 -11.40 -27.92
C ARG A 559 -10.71 -12.85 -27.50
N LEU A 560 -10.52 -13.07 -26.20
CA LEU A 560 -10.41 -14.39 -25.56
C LEU A 560 -11.71 -15.21 -25.65
#